data_AF-A0AAW4QRD9-F1
#
_entry.id   AF-A0AAW4QRD9-F1
#
_cell.length_a   1.000
_cell.length_b   1.000
_cell.length_c   1.000
_cell.angle_alpha   90.00
_cell.angle_beta   90.00
_cell.angle_gamma   90.00
#
_symmetry.space_group_name_H-M   'P 1'
#
loop_
_entity.id
_entity.type
_entity.pdbx_description
1 polymer ?
#
loop_
_entity_poly.entity_id
_entity_poly.type
_entity_poly.pdbx_seq_one_letter_code
_entity_poly.pdbx_strand_id
1 'polypeptide(L)'
;MKMKELIPTFDVPYYYSCYIPILHDKLKSMGSISYMSLIANEELYSIPAYRMDTITSVPSVARYTQLLEYNQTFHMEKHVYSNFEKGLQYIKECLNRKEVFIALGSTFFLPYSNDYLNPKFIKSHIDVHTDKYVTDHYLAINKLTEDRVFVQDPVPNKFMGEISMEEFHSFWKGGKAIPELAQAKGIERISSYSSIDVIIQEKISMENLKDVFLRTLKKISSEYVRGLIMQKNNKIYYFGKIAALELKENINEDFHKQRNMFPLYLKCLFDMRWSRYFLYDLLIDMNELFKDKFIHITSELMDIKQSWERLYKIAHIKLLKKDSNLSDLESFNLIMMDIINRECVLHENILFLLQHNYSLQS
;
A
#
# COMPACT_ATOMS: atom_id res chain seq x y z
N MET A 1 6.06 -14.80 32.79
CA MET A 1 4.91 -14.08 32.18
C MET A 1 4.66 -14.67 30.79
N LYS A 2 3.67 -15.57 30.64
CA LYS A 2 3.27 -16.15 29.35
C LYS A 2 2.85 -15.00 28.42
N MET A 3 3.29 -15.03 27.16
CA MET A 3 2.75 -14.13 26.13
C MET A 3 1.23 -14.27 26.14
N LYS A 4 0.48 -13.16 26.13
CA LYS A 4 -0.81 -13.20 25.45
C LYS A 4 -0.46 -13.55 24.01
N GLU A 5 -0.92 -14.70 23.53
CA GLU A 5 -0.76 -15.07 22.13
C GLU A 5 -1.26 -13.89 21.28
N LEU A 6 -0.38 -13.37 20.43
CA LEU A 6 -0.73 -12.29 19.53
C LEU A 6 -1.65 -12.92 18.48
N ILE A 7 -2.95 -12.61 18.56
CA ILE A 7 -3.96 -13.07 17.61
C ILE A 7 -3.75 -12.26 16.33
N PRO A 8 -3.30 -12.85 15.22
CA PRO A 8 -2.96 -12.08 14.03
C PRO A 8 -4.21 -11.57 13.34
N THR A 9 -4.03 -10.46 12.62
CA THR A 9 -5.13 -9.83 11.90
C THR A 9 -5.28 -10.45 10.52
N PHE A 10 -6.29 -11.32 10.35
CA PHE A 10 -6.62 -11.96 9.06
C PHE A 10 -7.79 -11.30 8.33
N ASP A 11 -8.61 -10.52 9.03
CA ASP A 11 -9.67 -9.73 8.40
C ASP A 11 -9.07 -8.42 7.86
N VAL A 12 -8.45 -8.55 6.70
CA VAL A 12 -7.72 -7.47 6.03
C VAL A 12 -8.38 -7.22 4.68
N PRO A 13 -8.83 -5.99 4.38
CA PRO A 13 -9.38 -5.67 3.07
C PRO A 13 -8.34 -5.92 1.97
N TYR A 14 -8.78 -6.46 0.83
CA TYR A 14 -7.91 -6.93 -0.24
C TYR A 14 -7.00 -5.85 -0.87
N TYR A 15 -7.28 -4.56 -0.65
CA TYR A 15 -6.49 -3.45 -1.16
C TYR A 15 -5.29 -3.10 -0.26
N TYR A 16 -5.23 -3.61 0.97
CA TYR A 16 -4.02 -3.52 1.80
C TYR A 16 -2.93 -4.43 1.24
N SER A 17 -1.69 -3.94 1.24
CA SER A 17 -0.54 -4.78 0.92
C SER A 17 -0.23 -5.77 2.03
N CYS A 18 0.34 -6.91 1.63
CA CYS A 18 0.64 -8.04 2.51
C CYS A 18 1.47 -7.67 3.75
N TYR A 19 2.36 -6.67 3.64
CA TYR A 19 3.22 -6.27 4.75
C TYR A 19 2.49 -5.44 5.83
N ILE A 20 1.35 -4.79 5.54
CA ILE A 20 0.67 -3.89 6.50
C ILE A 20 0.17 -4.64 7.75
N PRO A 21 -0.59 -5.74 7.65
CA PRO A 21 -0.98 -6.52 8.83
C PRO A 21 0.24 -7.08 9.59
N ILE A 22 1.32 -7.45 8.90
CA ILE A 22 2.56 -7.90 9.53
C ILE A 22 3.23 -6.77 10.32
N LEU A 23 3.29 -5.56 9.77
CA LEU A 23 3.79 -4.38 10.48
C LEU A 23 2.94 -4.04 11.70
N HIS A 24 1.62 -4.18 11.57
CA HIS A 24 0.69 -3.97 12.68
C HIS A 24 1.02 -4.88 13.86
N ASP A 25 1.21 -6.17 13.60
CA ASP A 25 1.57 -7.16 14.60
C ASP A 25 3.00 -6.92 15.15
N LYS A 26 3.94 -6.52 14.31
CA LYS A 26 5.31 -6.12 14.72
C LYS A 26 5.28 -4.92 15.67
N LEU A 27 4.61 -3.82 15.31
CA LEU A 27 4.52 -2.62 16.14
C LEU A 27 3.87 -2.92 17.49
N LYS A 28 2.80 -3.72 17.51
CA LYS A 28 2.17 -4.21 18.76
C LYS A 28 3.14 -5.01 19.61
N SER A 29 3.92 -5.90 19.01
CA SER A 29 4.92 -6.71 19.75
C SER A 29 6.06 -5.87 20.35
N MET A 30 6.38 -4.72 19.73
CA MET A 30 7.31 -3.72 20.27
C MET A 30 6.65 -2.78 21.31
N GLY A 31 5.39 -3.03 21.64
CA GLY A 31 4.62 -2.33 22.65
C GLY A 31 4.04 -0.99 22.18
N SER A 32 4.00 -0.72 20.89
CA SER A 32 3.28 0.44 20.33
C SER A 32 1.82 0.10 20.11
N ILE A 33 0.91 1.05 20.37
CA ILE A 33 -0.44 0.98 19.80
C ILE A 33 -0.30 1.06 18.27
N SER A 34 -1.13 0.31 17.56
CA SER A 34 -1.08 0.23 16.11
C SER A 34 -2.48 0.11 15.52
N TYR A 35 -2.69 0.76 14.38
CA TYR A 35 -3.88 0.68 13.53
C TYR A 35 -3.39 0.50 12.09
N MET A 36 -3.98 -0.44 11.35
CA MET A 36 -3.59 -0.66 9.94
C MET A 36 -3.85 0.56 9.07
N SER A 37 -4.96 1.26 9.32
CA SER A 37 -5.27 2.52 8.64
C SER A 37 -4.15 3.54 8.84
N LEU A 38 -3.66 3.70 10.08
CA LEU A 38 -2.60 4.63 10.40
C LEU A 38 -1.29 4.28 9.70
N ILE A 39 -0.87 3.00 9.71
CA ILE A 39 0.34 2.53 9.00
C ILE A 39 0.26 2.92 7.51
N ALA A 40 -0.84 2.59 6.84
CA ALA A 40 -1.02 2.91 5.42
C ALA A 40 -1.00 4.43 5.16
N ASN A 41 -1.56 5.21 6.08
CA ASN A 41 -1.71 6.65 5.95
C ASN A 41 -0.46 7.44 6.33
N GLU A 42 0.41 6.91 7.19
CA GLU A 42 1.74 7.48 7.43
C GLU A 42 2.64 7.37 6.19
N GLU A 43 2.46 6.30 5.41
CA GLU A 43 3.02 6.13 4.05
C GLU A 43 2.22 6.86 2.96
N LEU A 44 1.21 7.64 3.37
CA LEU A 44 0.40 8.53 2.54
C LEU A 44 -0.40 7.82 1.44
N TYR A 45 -0.86 6.60 1.70
CA TYR A 45 -1.61 5.83 0.69
C TYR A 45 -2.93 6.49 0.31
N SER A 46 -3.42 7.41 1.14
CA SER A 46 -4.61 8.21 0.89
C SER A 46 -4.45 9.35 -0.10
N ILE A 47 -3.23 9.61 -0.57
CA ILE A 47 -2.98 10.61 -1.61
C ILE A 47 -3.05 9.92 -2.97
N PRO A 48 -3.99 10.29 -3.86
CA PRO A 48 -3.99 9.76 -5.22
C PRO A 48 -2.72 10.22 -5.94
N ALA A 49 -2.10 9.30 -6.66
CA ALA A 49 -0.89 9.58 -7.41
C ALA A 49 -0.79 8.69 -8.65
N TYR A 50 -0.25 9.25 -9.73
CA TYR A 50 0.19 8.48 -10.89
C TYR A 50 1.45 9.13 -11.48
N ARG A 51 2.16 8.40 -12.33
CA ARG A 51 3.29 8.94 -13.09
C ARG A 51 3.05 8.84 -14.59
N MET A 52 3.75 9.68 -15.33
CA MET A 52 3.94 9.61 -16.77
C MET A 52 5.42 9.41 -17.08
N ASP A 53 5.76 8.42 -17.91
CA ASP A 53 7.12 8.30 -18.47
C ASP A 53 7.30 9.32 -19.60
N THR A 54 8.32 10.16 -19.56
CA THR A 54 8.48 11.26 -20.52
C THR A 54 9.02 10.82 -21.87
N ILE A 55 9.48 9.58 -22.00
CA ILE A 55 10.01 9.03 -23.25
C ILE A 55 8.91 8.28 -24.00
N THR A 56 8.17 7.45 -23.27
CA THR A 56 7.15 6.56 -23.83
C THR A 56 5.73 7.11 -23.69
N SER A 57 5.54 8.18 -22.92
CA SER A 57 4.23 8.73 -22.55
C SER A 57 3.31 7.70 -21.89
N VAL A 58 3.88 6.67 -21.25
CA VAL A 58 3.11 5.60 -20.62
C VAL A 58 2.71 6.01 -19.19
N PRO A 59 1.40 6.10 -18.90
CA PRO A 59 0.93 6.39 -17.55
C PRO A 59 0.98 5.10 -16.70
N SER A 60 1.33 5.24 -15.42
CA SER A 60 1.27 4.13 -14.46
C SER A 60 1.09 4.61 -13.03
N VAL A 61 0.30 3.87 -12.26
CA VAL A 61 0.28 4.01 -10.81
C VAL A 61 1.34 3.07 -10.24
N ALA A 62 2.25 3.63 -9.46
CA ALA A 62 2.89 2.88 -8.39
C ALA A 62 2.97 3.80 -7.17
N ARG A 63 3.25 3.23 -6.02
CA ARG A 63 3.26 3.97 -4.76
C ARG A 63 4.49 4.87 -4.70
N TYR A 64 4.36 6.07 -5.24
CA TYR A 64 5.42 7.08 -5.27
C TYR A 64 5.31 8.10 -4.16
N THR A 65 4.36 7.95 -3.26
CA THR A 65 4.14 8.87 -2.13
C THR A 65 5.32 8.91 -1.17
N GLN A 66 6.16 7.87 -1.16
CA GLN A 66 7.46 7.86 -0.48
C GLN A 66 8.40 8.99 -0.98
N LEU A 67 8.22 9.51 -2.19
CA LEU A 67 8.99 10.66 -2.71
C LEU A 67 8.66 11.98 -2.00
N LEU A 68 7.56 12.06 -1.25
CA LEU A 68 7.17 13.29 -0.57
C LEU A 68 7.91 13.49 0.78
N GLU A 69 8.78 12.54 1.17
CA GLU A 69 9.74 12.61 2.28
C GLU A 69 9.19 13.26 3.56
N TYR A 70 8.61 12.45 4.44
CA TYR A 70 8.08 12.92 5.72
C TYR A 70 8.54 12.08 6.88
N ASN A 71 8.60 12.74 8.04
CA ASN A 71 8.72 12.06 9.31
C ASN A 71 7.48 11.16 9.53
N GLN A 72 7.76 9.92 9.92
CA GLN A 72 6.79 8.88 10.27
C GLN A 72 7.10 8.41 11.69
N THR A 73 6.11 7.84 12.37
CA THR A 73 6.32 7.29 13.72
C THR A 73 7.24 6.06 13.72
N PHE A 74 7.41 5.43 12.56
CA PHE A 74 8.35 4.35 12.35
C PHE A 74 8.91 4.40 10.91
N HIS A 75 10.02 3.73 10.69
CA HIS A 75 10.50 3.43 9.34
C HIS A 75 10.97 1.98 9.24
N MET A 76 11.06 1.48 8.00
CA MET A 76 11.48 0.12 7.69
C MET A 76 12.87 0.13 7.06
N GLU A 77 13.75 -0.75 7.52
CA GLU A 77 15.07 -0.97 6.93
C GLU A 77 15.22 -2.43 6.51
N LYS A 78 15.74 -2.65 5.31
CA LYS A 78 16.06 -4.01 4.84
C LYS A 78 17.40 -4.41 5.43
N HIS A 79 17.42 -5.53 6.14
CA HIS A 79 18.64 -6.16 6.63
C HIS A 79 18.92 -7.44 5.83
N VAL A 80 20.20 -7.75 5.60
CA VAL A 80 20.62 -8.95 4.87
C VAL A 80 21.66 -9.69 5.69
N TYR A 81 21.37 -10.94 6.05
CA TYR A 81 22.28 -11.81 6.79
C TYR A 81 23.23 -12.52 5.84
N SER A 82 24.45 -12.79 6.31
CA SER A 82 25.48 -13.47 5.50
C SER A 82 25.15 -14.94 5.22
N ASN A 83 24.40 -15.60 6.12
CA ASN A 83 23.94 -16.98 5.97
C ASN A 83 22.72 -17.25 6.85
N PHE A 84 22.17 -18.46 6.69
CA PHE A 84 20.97 -18.91 7.40
C PHE A 84 21.18 -19.00 8.90
N GLU A 85 22.31 -19.52 9.37
CA GLU A 85 22.61 -19.74 10.78
C GLU A 85 22.69 -18.41 11.54
N LYS A 86 23.34 -17.40 10.94
CA LYS A 86 23.36 -16.03 11.47
C LYS A 86 21.96 -15.45 11.51
N GLY A 87 21.19 -15.60 10.43
CA GLY A 87 19.78 -15.18 10.41
C GLY A 87 18.95 -15.83 11.52
N LEU A 88 19.08 -17.14 11.74
CA LEU A 88 18.39 -17.86 12.81
C LEU A 88 18.77 -17.35 14.21
N GLN A 89 20.04 -16.99 14.42
CA GLN A 89 20.47 -16.37 15.67
C GLN A 89 19.72 -15.04 15.91
N TYR A 90 19.63 -14.19 14.90
CA TYR A 90 18.88 -12.93 15.00
C TYR A 90 17.38 -13.14 15.23
N ILE A 91 16.77 -14.14 14.58
CA ILE A 91 15.37 -14.51 14.84
C ILE A 91 15.20 -14.89 16.31
N LYS A 92 16.08 -15.75 16.86
CA LYS A 92 16.03 -16.13 18.29
C LYS A 92 16.15 -14.92 19.21
N GLU A 93 17.05 -13.99 18.92
CA GLU A 93 17.21 -12.76 19.69
C GLU A 93 15.96 -11.87 19.64
N CYS A 94 15.34 -11.73 18.47
CA CYS A 94 14.08 -11.00 18.28
C CYS A 94 12.93 -11.64 19.09
N LEU A 95 12.77 -12.95 18.97
CA LEU A 95 11.74 -13.70 19.70
C LEU A 95 11.98 -13.68 21.22
N ASN A 96 13.23 -13.65 21.69
CA ASN A 96 13.56 -13.50 23.11
C ASN A 96 13.10 -12.14 23.67
N ARG A 97 13.09 -11.09 22.84
CA ARG A 97 12.47 -9.80 23.16
C ARG A 97 10.94 -9.80 23.05
N LYS A 98 10.34 -10.95 22.68
CA LYS A 98 8.90 -11.14 22.42
C LYS A 98 8.38 -10.31 21.26
N GLU A 99 9.26 -10.04 20.30
CA GLU A 99 8.92 -9.30 19.09
C GLU A 99 8.70 -10.24 17.91
N VAL A 100 7.78 -9.86 17.01
CA VAL A 100 7.63 -10.52 15.70
C VAL A 100 8.89 -10.28 14.87
N PHE A 101 9.33 -11.29 14.12
CA PHE A 101 10.37 -11.13 13.10
C PHE A 101 9.74 -11.12 11.71
N ILE A 102 10.22 -10.27 10.81
CA ILE A 102 9.70 -10.16 9.44
C ILE A 102 10.75 -10.68 8.46
N ALA A 103 10.54 -11.87 7.91
CA ALA A 103 11.38 -12.44 6.86
C ALA A 103 10.89 -12.02 5.47
N LEU A 104 11.84 -11.84 4.55
CA LEU A 104 11.61 -11.56 3.14
C LEU A 104 12.03 -12.76 2.29
N GLY A 105 11.13 -13.30 1.49
CA GLY A 105 11.39 -14.52 0.73
C GLY A 105 10.47 -14.72 -0.47
N SER A 106 10.38 -15.95 -0.97
CA SER A 106 9.54 -16.27 -2.14
C SER A 106 8.43 -17.27 -1.80
N THR A 107 7.19 -16.90 -2.12
CA THR A 107 6.00 -17.75 -1.99
C THR A 107 6.10 -19.06 -2.77
N PHE A 108 6.97 -19.12 -3.78
CA PHE A 108 7.25 -20.33 -4.55
C PHE A 108 7.67 -21.54 -3.71
N PHE A 109 8.25 -21.30 -2.52
CA PHE A 109 8.70 -22.36 -1.61
C PHE A 109 7.75 -22.58 -0.41
N LEU A 110 6.59 -21.93 -0.37
CA LEU A 110 5.64 -22.06 0.74
C LEU A 110 4.54 -23.07 0.39
N PRO A 111 4.43 -24.23 1.08
CA PRO A 111 3.55 -25.34 0.68
C PRO A 111 2.05 -24.99 0.68
N TYR A 112 1.66 -23.98 1.46
CA TYR A 112 0.28 -23.51 1.55
C TYR A 112 -0.08 -22.44 0.51
N SER A 113 0.89 -21.94 -0.28
CA SER A 113 0.67 -20.89 -1.26
C SER A 113 0.28 -21.46 -2.63
N ASN A 114 -0.54 -20.72 -3.38
CA ASN A 114 -0.87 -21.05 -4.78
C ASN A 114 0.35 -21.01 -5.72
N ASP A 115 1.44 -20.37 -5.28
CA ASP A 115 2.70 -20.28 -6.02
C ASP A 115 3.61 -21.50 -5.80
N TYR A 116 3.29 -22.37 -4.84
CA TYR A 116 4.16 -23.47 -4.41
C TYR A 116 4.59 -24.36 -5.59
N LEU A 117 5.88 -24.31 -5.91
CA LEU A 117 6.52 -25.03 -7.02
C LEU A 117 5.76 -24.90 -8.35
N ASN A 118 5.01 -23.82 -8.53
CA ASN A 118 4.10 -23.66 -9.66
C ASN A 118 4.83 -23.01 -10.84
N PRO A 119 4.99 -23.68 -11.99
CA PRO A 119 5.69 -23.12 -13.14
C PRO A 119 5.03 -21.84 -13.69
N LYS A 120 3.73 -21.62 -13.41
CA LYS A 120 3.04 -20.38 -13.78
C LYS A 120 3.59 -19.16 -13.04
N PHE A 121 4.06 -19.33 -11.81
CA PHE A 121 4.73 -18.27 -11.06
C PHE A 121 5.94 -17.76 -11.84
N ILE A 122 6.84 -18.68 -12.24
CA ILE A 122 8.04 -18.36 -13.02
C ILE A 122 7.66 -17.70 -14.35
N LYS A 123 6.78 -18.35 -15.13
CA LYS A 123 6.32 -17.84 -16.43
C LYS A 123 5.83 -16.39 -16.35
N SER A 124 5.09 -16.05 -15.30
CA SER A 124 4.52 -14.70 -15.16
C SER A 124 5.56 -13.60 -14.92
N HIS A 125 6.77 -13.94 -14.46
CA HIS A 125 7.85 -13.00 -14.15
C HIS A 125 8.93 -12.92 -15.25
N ILE A 126 9.04 -13.93 -16.11
CA ILE A 126 9.96 -13.93 -17.26
C ILE A 126 9.31 -13.47 -18.57
N ASP A 127 7.97 -13.45 -18.63
CA ASP A 127 7.24 -13.00 -19.82
C ASP A 127 7.49 -11.51 -20.06
N VAL A 128 8.06 -11.20 -21.24
CA VAL A 128 8.41 -9.83 -21.65
C VAL A 128 7.20 -8.91 -21.75
N HIS A 129 6.00 -9.47 -21.96
CA HIS A 129 4.74 -8.73 -22.07
C HIS A 129 4.11 -8.41 -20.72
N THR A 130 4.70 -8.86 -19.60
CA THR A 130 4.21 -8.49 -18.27
C THR A 130 5.07 -7.38 -17.66
N ASP A 131 4.41 -6.52 -16.89
CA ASP A 131 5.06 -5.53 -16.03
C ASP A 131 5.39 -6.09 -14.64
N LYS A 132 5.34 -7.42 -14.46
CA LYS A 132 5.61 -8.05 -13.17
C LYS A 132 7.11 -8.05 -12.90
N TYR A 133 7.46 -7.61 -11.70
CA TYR A 133 8.81 -7.70 -11.16
C TYR A 133 8.83 -8.83 -10.15
N VAL A 134 9.96 -9.53 -10.05
CA VAL A 134 10.22 -10.41 -8.91
C VAL A 134 10.35 -9.50 -7.68
N THR A 135 9.55 -9.76 -6.67
CA THR A 135 9.54 -9.04 -5.39
C THR A 135 9.61 -10.01 -4.23
N ASP A 136 10.18 -9.58 -3.12
CA ASP A 136 10.13 -10.33 -1.87
C ASP A 136 8.69 -10.34 -1.32
N HIS A 137 8.26 -11.49 -0.80
CA HIS A 137 7.06 -11.65 0.03
C HIS A 137 7.44 -11.53 1.50
N TYR A 138 6.53 -10.97 2.30
CA TYR A 138 6.72 -10.72 3.72
C TYR A 138 6.11 -11.86 4.52
N LEU A 139 6.87 -12.41 5.47
CA LEU A 139 6.43 -13.49 6.32
C LEU A 139 6.73 -13.17 7.78
N ALA A 140 5.71 -13.13 8.63
CA ALA A 140 5.88 -12.94 10.07
C ALA A 140 6.28 -14.26 10.74
N ILE A 141 7.26 -14.21 11.64
CA ILE A 141 7.73 -15.33 12.45
C ILE A 141 7.55 -14.98 13.91
N ASN A 142 6.80 -15.81 14.63
CA ASN A 142 6.43 -15.55 16.02
C ASN A 142 6.92 -16.64 16.99
N LYS A 143 7.36 -17.79 16.46
CA LYS A 143 7.95 -18.88 17.25
C LYS A 143 8.90 -19.69 16.37
N LEU A 144 9.98 -20.14 16.99
CA LEU A 144 11.01 -20.98 16.38
C LEU A 144 11.26 -22.19 17.30
N THR A 145 11.28 -23.39 16.73
CA THR A 145 11.79 -24.60 17.40
C THR A 145 13.00 -25.13 16.62
N GLU A 146 13.54 -26.29 17.01
CA GLU A 146 14.67 -26.90 16.28
C GLU A 146 14.29 -27.26 14.83
N ASP A 147 13.08 -27.81 14.63
CA ASP A 147 12.67 -28.34 13.32
C ASP A 147 11.58 -27.54 12.61
N ARG A 148 10.93 -26.59 13.31
CA ARG A 148 9.74 -25.89 12.82
C ARG A 148 9.81 -24.39 13.05
N VAL A 149 9.14 -23.66 12.15
CA VAL A 149 8.93 -22.21 12.23
C VAL A 149 7.44 -21.95 12.23
N PHE A 150 6.93 -21.22 13.22
CA PHE A 150 5.54 -20.78 13.23
C PHE A 150 5.43 -19.44 12.52
N VAL A 151 4.64 -19.43 11.44
CA VAL A 151 4.55 -18.30 10.52
C VAL A 151 3.14 -17.75 10.41
N GLN A 152 3.07 -16.47 10.04
CA GLN A 152 1.84 -15.73 9.80
C GLN A 152 1.92 -15.05 8.44
N ASP A 153 0.97 -15.39 7.58
CA ASP A 153 0.88 -14.93 6.19
C ASP A 153 -0.56 -14.47 5.89
N PRO A 154 -0.91 -13.24 6.31
CA PRO A 154 -2.30 -12.78 6.34
C PRO A 154 -2.90 -12.52 4.95
N VAL A 155 -2.12 -12.02 4.00
CA VAL A 155 -2.59 -11.70 2.64
C VAL A 155 -1.53 -12.09 1.62
N PRO A 156 -1.89 -12.79 0.53
CA PRO A 156 -3.22 -13.28 0.19
C PRO A 156 -3.56 -14.65 0.82
N ASN A 157 -2.58 -15.32 1.42
CA ASN A 157 -2.68 -16.74 1.77
C ASN A 157 -3.61 -17.02 2.97
N LYS A 158 -3.83 -16.03 3.85
CA LYS A 158 -4.62 -16.17 5.09
C LYS A 158 -4.19 -17.40 5.93
N PHE A 159 -2.88 -17.61 6.02
CA PHE A 159 -2.30 -18.77 6.67
C PHE A 159 -1.70 -18.42 8.03
N MET A 160 -1.94 -19.28 9.02
CA MET A 160 -1.23 -19.31 10.30
C MET A 160 -0.92 -20.75 10.64
N GLY A 161 0.35 -21.07 10.86
CA GLY A 161 0.74 -22.44 11.19
C GLY A 161 2.24 -22.66 11.18
N GLU A 162 2.62 -23.92 11.35
CA GLU A 162 4.02 -24.34 11.34
C GLU A 162 4.44 -24.79 9.94
N ILE A 163 5.62 -24.35 9.51
CA ILE A 163 6.35 -24.90 8.35
C ILE A 163 7.64 -25.57 8.84
N SER A 164 8.19 -26.48 8.04
CA SER A 164 9.49 -27.09 8.34
C SER A 164 10.62 -26.07 8.26
N MET A 165 11.71 -26.33 8.98
CA MET A 165 12.91 -25.50 8.90
C MET A 165 13.48 -25.46 7.46
N GLU A 166 13.35 -26.55 6.71
CA GLU A 166 13.78 -26.66 5.32
C GLU A 166 12.92 -25.81 4.37
N GLU A 167 11.59 -25.84 4.56
CA GLU A 167 10.64 -24.98 3.83
C GLU A 167 10.95 -23.51 4.10
N PHE A 168 11.17 -23.15 5.37
CA PHE A 168 11.56 -21.80 5.75
C PHE A 168 12.91 -21.40 5.13
N HIS A 169 13.92 -22.27 5.17
CA HIS A 169 15.23 -22.00 4.56
C HIS A 169 15.11 -21.73 3.07
N SER A 170 14.29 -22.52 2.37
CA SER A 170 14.04 -22.38 0.94
C SER A 170 13.30 -21.09 0.61
N PHE A 171 12.22 -20.79 1.35
CA PHE A 171 11.52 -19.51 1.29
C PHE A 171 12.48 -18.34 1.44
N TRP A 172 13.34 -18.38 2.46
CA TRP A 172 14.17 -17.26 2.85
C TRP A 172 15.36 -17.01 1.93
N LYS A 173 15.76 -17.99 1.10
CA LYS A 173 16.70 -17.74 0.00
C LYS A 173 16.10 -16.79 -1.06
N GLY A 174 14.78 -16.65 -1.11
CA GLY A 174 14.06 -15.76 -2.01
C GLY A 174 14.12 -16.21 -3.47
N GLY A 175 13.71 -15.31 -4.37
CA GLY A 175 13.68 -15.60 -5.81
C GLY A 175 15.05 -15.96 -6.43
N LYS A 176 16.15 -15.57 -5.78
CA LYS A 176 17.52 -15.91 -6.22
C LYS A 176 17.85 -17.41 -6.18
N ALA A 177 17.10 -18.19 -5.40
CA ALA A 177 17.23 -19.64 -5.39
C ALA A 177 16.49 -20.35 -6.53
N ILE A 178 15.79 -19.61 -7.39
CA ILE A 178 15.05 -20.14 -8.54
C ILE A 178 15.86 -19.81 -9.81
N PRO A 179 16.63 -20.76 -10.38
CA PRO A 179 17.52 -20.49 -11.51
C PRO A 179 16.81 -19.88 -12.71
N GLU A 180 15.56 -20.27 -12.95
CA GLU A 180 14.73 -19.80 -14.07
C GLU A 180 14.37 -18.31 -13.96
N LEU A 181 14.50 -17.70 -12.78
CA LEU A 181 14.27 -16.26 -12.58
C LEU A 181 15.52 -15.41 -12.78
N ALA A 182 16.67 -15.99 -13.15
CA ALA A 182 17.93 -15.26 -13.27
C ALA A 182 17.87 -14.05 -14.23
N GLN A 183 16.97 -14.07 -15.22
CA GLN A 183 16.78 -12.97 -16.18
C GLN A 183 15.49 -12.16 -15.93
N ALA A 184 14.74 -12.49 -14.87
CA ALA A 184 13.48 -11.81 -14.58
C ALA A 184 13.71 -10.37 -14.10
N LYS A 185 12.79 -9.46 -14.44
CA LYS A 185 12.85 -8.06 -14.01
C LYS A 185 12.80 -7.98 -12.47
N GLY A 186 13.72 -7.24 -11.84
CA GLY A 186 13.73 -7.03 -10.39
C GLY A 186 14.51 -8.07 -9.57
N ILE A 187 14.98 -9.16 -10.19
CA ILE A 187 15.77 -10.19 -9.50
C ILE A 187 17.04 -9.62 -8.86
N GLU A 188 17.60 -8.55 -9.44
CA GLU A 188 18.78 -7.86 -8.95
C GLU A 188 18.58 -7.24 -7.55
N ARG A 189 17.33 -6.95 -7.17
CA ARG A 189 16.94 -6.32 -5.90
C ARG A 189 16.66 -7.33 -4.79
N ILE A 190 16.56 -8.60 -5.15
CA ILE A 190 16.27 -9.70 -4.22
C ILE A 190 17.54 -10.05 -3.45
N SER A 191 17.41 -10.35 -2.17
CA SER A 191 18.53 -10.75 -1.31
C SER A 191 18.13 -11.97 -0.51
N SER A 192 18.94 -13.02 -0.57
CA SER A 192 18.76 -14.19 0.28
C SER A 192 18.97 -13.81 1.74
N TYR A 193 18.24 -14.46 2.63
CA TYR A 193 18.30 -14.25 4.08
C TYR A 193 18.12 -12.77 4.44
N SER A 194 17.06 -12.15 3.91
CA SER A 194 16.76 -10.75 4.20
C SER A 194 15.52 -10.59 5.07
N SER A 195 15.50 -9.53 5.85
CA SER A 195 14.41 -9.19 6.75
C SER A 195 14.07 -7.71 6.66
N ILE A 196 12.97 -7.35 7.29
CA ILE A 196 12.64 -5.97 7.57
C ILE A 196 12.79 -5.72 9.06
N ASP A 197 13.71 -4.81 9.38
CA ASP A 197 13.80 -4.20 10.69
C ASP A 197 12.85 -3.01 10.75
N VAL A 198 12.13 -2.87 11.86
CA VAL A 198 11.22 -1.75 12.11
C VAL A 198 11.83 -0.91 13.21
N ILE A 199 12.08 0.37 12.91
CA ILE A 199 12.67 1.32 13.85
C ILE A 199 11.58 2.32 14.23
N ILE A 200 11.23 2.35 15.51
CA ILE A 200 10.23 3.27 16.04
C ILE A 200 10.90 4.61 16.34
N GLN A 201 10.49 5.65 15.62
CA GLN A 201 10.88 7.04 15.86
C GLN A 201 10.04 7.67 16.98
N GLU A 202 8.75 7.33 17.00
CA GLU A 202 7.79 7.80 18.00
C GLU A 202 6.90 6.62 18.41
N LYS A 203 7.00 6.20 19.67
CA LYS A 203 6.17 5.12 20.18
C LYS A 203 4.75 5.64 20.41
N ILE A 204 3.75 5.00 19.80
CA ILE A 204 2.35 5.40 19.97
C ILE A 204 1.80 4.77 21.25
N SER A 205 1.27 5.62 22.13
CA SER A 205 0.60 5.29 23.38
C SER A 205 -0.80 5.91 23.40
N MET A 206 -1.61 5.61 24.42
CA MET A 206 -2.93 6.24 24.56
C MET A 206 -2.84 7.77 24.70
N GLU A 207 -1.70 8.29 25.16
CA GLU A 207 -1.49 9.72 25.42
C GLU A 207 -1.30 10.52 24.12
N ASN A 208 -0.57 9.97 23.14
CA ASN A 208 -0.30 10.66 21.86
C ASN A 208 -1.13 10.13 20.68
N LEU A 209 -1.87 9.02 20.84
CA LEU A 209 -2.62 8.37 19.75
C LEU A 209 -3.46 9.36 18.93
N LYS A 210 -4.27 10.17 19.61
CA LYS A 210 -5.15 11.17 18.98
C LYS A 210 -4.35 12.18 18.17
N ASP A 211 -3.23 12.67 18.71
CA ASP A 211 -2.37 13.65 18.04
C ASP A 211 -1.71 13.06 16.78
N VAL A 212 -1.28 11.79 16.84
CA VAL A 212 -0.72 11.10 15.66
C VAL A 212 -1.76 10.98 14.54
N PHE A 213 -2.99 10.61 14.87
CA PHE A 213 -4.09 10.57 13.89
C PHE A 213 -4.39 11.95 13.29
N LEU A 214 -4.51 12.99 14.11
CA LEU A 214 -4.80 14.35 13.65
C LEU A 214 -3.66 14.90 12.77
N ARG A 215 -2.40 14.68 13.15
CA ARG A 215 -1.23 15.06 12.35
C ARG A 215 -1.19 14.33 11.01
N THR A 216 -1.52 13.04 11.01
CA THR A 216 -1.58 12.22 9.80
C THR A 216 -2.68 12.70 8.86
N LEU A 217 -3.89 12.92 9.37
CA LEU A 217 -5.00 13.47 8.60
C LEU A 217 -4.69 14.86 8.02
N LYS A 218 -4.10 15.74 8.84
CA LYS A 218 -3.65 17.09 8.41
C LYS A 218 -2.68 17.00 7.25
N LYS A 219 -1.69 16.12 7.36
CA LYS A 219 -0.66 15.90 6.34
C LYS A 219 -1.28 15.43 5.03
N ILE A 220 -2.15 14.42 5.06
CA ILE A 220 -2.84 13.90 3.87
C ILE A 220 -3.65 14.99 3.18
N SER A 221 -4.51 15.70 3.92
CA SER A 221 -5.35 16.74 3.34
C SER A 221 -4.55 17.94 2.82
N SER A 222 -3.47 18.31 3.52
CA SER A 222 -2.57 19.37 3.06
C SER A 222 -1.94 18.99 1.72
N GLU A 223 -1.46 17.76 1.60
CA GLU A 223 -0.83 17.28 0.36
C GLU A 223 -1.81 17.08 -0.79
N TYR A 224 -3.02 16.61 -0.49
CA TYR A 224 -4.08 16.53 -1.48
C TYR A 224 -4.37 17.91 -2.08
N VAL A 225 -4.62 18.92 -1.22
CA VAL A 225 -4.98 20.28 -1.63
C VAL A 225 -3.81 21.00 -2.30
N ARG A 226 -2.58 20.80 -1.77
CA ARG A 226 -1.36 21.35 -2.35
C ARG A 226 -1.24 20.97 -3.81
N GLY A 227 -1.38 19.67 -4.11
CA GLY A 227 -1.27 19.13 -5.46
C GLY A 227 0.13 19.33 -6.04
N LEU A 228 0.92 18.26 -6.15
CA LEU A 228 2.33 18.37 -6.53
C LEU A 228 2.58 17.74 -7.90
N ILE A 229 3.43 18.39 -8.69
CA ILE A 229 4.07 17.82 -9.88
C ILE A 229 5.57 17.72 -9.60
N MET A 230 6.16 16.54 -9.80
CA MET A 230 7.58 16.31 -9.57
C MET A 230 8.19 15.62 -10.78
N GLN A 231 9.39 16.04 -11.21
CA GLN A 231 10.11 15.38 -12.28
C GLN A 231 11.36 14.66 -11.75
N LYS A 232 11.51 13.37 -12.05
CA LYS A 232 12.66 12.55 -11.62
C LYS A 232 12.89 11.41 -12.61
N ASN A 233 14.13 11.21 -13.06
CA ASN A 233 14.55 10.08 -13.91
C ASN A 233 13.62 9.83 -15.12
N ASN A 234 13.44 10.85 -15.98
CA ASN A 234 12.57 10.79 -17.18
C ASN A 234 11.11 10.44 -16.88
N LYS A 235 10.62 10.81 -15.69
CA LYS A 235 9.23 10.63 -15.28
C LYS A 235 8.70 11.90 -14.65
N ILE A 236 7.43 12.17 -14.89
CA ILE A 236 6.64 13.18 -14.20
C ILE A 236 5.70 12.46 -13.25
N TYR A 237 5.65 12.89 -12.00
CA TYR A 237 4.83 12.34 -10.94
C TYR A 237 3.81 13.38 -10.53
N TYR A 238 2.54 12.97 -10.46
CA TYR A 238 1.43 13.82 -10.09
C TYR A 238 0.84 13.31 -8.78
N PHE A 239 0.57 14.21 -7.83
CA PHE A 239 0.06 13.90 -6.50
C PHE A 239 -1.14 14.77 -6.14
N GLY A 240 -2.03 14.24 -5.30
CA GLY A 240 -3.17 14.98 -4.75
C GLY A 240 -4.19 15.35 -5.83
N LYS A 241 -4.84 16.50 -5.70
CA LYS A 241 -5.87 16.95 -6.67
C LYS A 241 -5.36 17.05 -8.10
N ILE A 242 -4.07 17.41 -8.26
CA ILE A 242 -3.43 17.53 -9.57
C ILE A 242 -3.34 16.18 -10.28
N ALA A 243 -3.19 15.07 -9.54
CA ALA A 243 -3.20 13.73 -10.14
C ALA A 243 -4.52 13.44 -10.88
N ALA A 244 -5.66 13.86 -10.34
CA ALA A 244 -6.94 13.67 -11.01
C ALA A 244 -7.12 14.63 -12.19
N LEU A 245 -6.75 15.90 -12.03
CA LEU A 245 -6.86 16.92 -13.08
C LEU A 245 -6.02 16.58 -14.31
N GLU A 246 -4.76 16.22 -14.09
CA GLU A 246 -3.83 15.87 -15.16
C GLU A 246 -4.22 14.55 -15.83
N LEU A 247 -4.75 13.58 -15.08
CA LEU A 247 -5.28 12.36 -15.69
C LEU A 247 -6.43 12.68 -16.65
N LYS A 248 -7.32 13.60 -16.26
CA LYS A 248 -8.43 14.07 -17.12
C LYS A 248 -7.89 14.73 -18.40
N GLU A 249 -6.90 15.62 -18.29
CA GLU A 249 -6.34 16.27 -19.48
C GLU A 249 -5.63 15.29 -20.41
N ASN A 250 -4.84 14.36 -19.85
CA ASN A 250 -4.20 13.31 -20.65
C ASN A 250 -5.22 12.41 -21.38
N ILE A 251 -6.33 12.06 -20.70
CA ILE A 251 -7.46 11.34 -21.31
C ILE A 251 -8.05 12.14 -22.49
N ASN A 252 -8.26 13.45 -22.31
CA ASN A 252 -8.81 14.32 -23.35
C ASN A 252 -7.89 14.43 -24.57
N GLU A 253 -6.60 14.61 -24.32
CA GLU A 253 -5.61 14.76 -25.38
C GLU A 253 -5.48 13.49 -26.23
N ASP A 254 -5.52 12.32 -25.59
CA ASP A 254 -5.28 11.04 -26.25
C ASP A 254 -6.53 10.32 -26.74
N PHE A 255 -7.74 10.78 -26.37
CA PHE A 255 -9.01 10.11 -26.70
C PHE A 255 -9.14 9.76 -28.19
N HIS A 256 -8.68 10.64 -29.08
CA HIS A 256 -8.66 10.40 -30.53
C HIS A 256 -7.27 10.15 -31.12
N LYS A 257 -6.19 10.52 -30.42
CA LYS A 257 -4.82 10.44 -30.94
C LYS A 257 -4.18 9.08 -30.69
N GLN A 258 -4.40 8.51 -29.50
CA GLN A 258 -3.68 7.31 -29.04
C GLN A 258 -4.63 6.39 -28.27
N ARG A 259 -5.60 5.81 -28.97
CA ARG A 259 -6.65 4.97 -28.35
C ARG A 259 -6.11 3.76 -27.58
N ASN A 260 -4.93 3.26 -27.95
CA ASN A 260 -4.21 2.19 -27.26
C ASN A 260 -3.72 2.58 -25.85
N MET A 261 -3.58 3.88 -25.55
CA MET A 261 -3.18 4.38 -24.23
C MET A 261 -4.35 4.44 -23.24
N PHE A 262 -5.58 4.49 -23.76
CA PHE A 262 -6.80 4.63 -22.96
C PHE A 262 -6.97 3.58 -21.85
N PRO A 263 -6.72 2.27 -22.08
CA PRO A 263 -6.75 1.27 -21.02
C PRO A 263 -5.78 1.56 -19.87
N LEU A 264 -4.63 2.20 -20.14
CA LEU A 264 -3.63 2.54 -19.13
C LEU A 264 -4.10 3.73 -18.26
N TYR A 265 -4.76 4.72 -18.86
CA TYR A 265 -5.41 5.79 -18.09
C TYR A 265 -6.53 5.27 -17.20
N LEU A 266 -7.35 4.35 -17.71
CA LEU A 266 -8.40 3.72 -16.89
C LEU A 266 -7.85 2.85 -15.78
N LYS A 267 -6.72 2.17 -16.01
CA LYS A 267 -5.99 1.50 -14.93
C LYS A 267 -5.54 2.50 -13.86
N CYS A 268 -5.03 3.66 -14.24
CA CYS A 268 -4.66 4.71 -13.28
C CYS A 268 -5.88 5.21 -12.49
N LEU A 269 -7.00 5.46 -13.16
CA LEU A 269 -8.27 5.81 -12.53
C LEU A 269 -8.74 4.75 -11.53
N PHE A 270 -8.64 3.47 -11.90
CA PHE A 270 -8.99 2.34 -11.06
C PHE A 270 -8.10 2.26 -9.82
N ASP A 271 -6.78 2.33 -10.00
CA ASP A 271 -5.81 2.17 -8.91
C ASP A 271 -5.83 3.35 -7.94
N MET A 272 -6.02 4.58 -8.44
CA MET A 272 -6.12 5.76 -7.57
C MET A 272 -7.33 5.75 -6.64
N ARG A 273 -8.38 4.96 -6.91
CA ARG A 273 -9.54 4.90 -6.00
C ARG A 273 -9.16 4.38 -4.61
N TRP A 274 -8.12 3.53 -4.52
CA TRP A 274 -7.71 2.93 -3.24
C TRP A 274 -7.29 3.99 -2.23
N SER A 275 -6.81 5.15 -2.69
CA SER A 275 -6.49 6.27 -1.82
C SER A 275 -7.69 6.67 -0.94
N ARG A 276 -8.90 6.64 -1.50
CA ARG A 276 -10.13 6.99 -0.77
C ARG A 276 -10.55 5.90 0.22
N TYR A 277 -10.22 4.64 -0.06
CA TYR A 277 -10.45 3.55 0.89
C TYR A 277 -9.53 3.69 2.10
N PHE A 278 -8.24 3.97 1.88
CA PHE A 278 -7.30 4.22 2.99
C PHE A 278 -7.70 5.43 3.84
N LEU A 279 -8.21 6.50 3.22
CA LEU A 279 -8.68 7.67 3.97
C LEU A 279 -9.97 7.35 4.74
N TYR A 280 -10.87 6.58 4.13
CA TYR A 280 -12.11 6.15 4.76
C TYR A 280 -11.83 5.30 6.01
N ASP A 281 -10.93 4.32 5.91
CA ASP A 281 -10.54 3.48 7.06
C ASP A 281 -9.93 4.33 8.18
N LEU A 282 -9.09 5.33 7.84
CA LEU A 282 -8.54 6.26 8.82
C LEU A 282 -9.64 7.04 9.55
N LEU A 283 -10.62 7.55 8.81
CA LEU A 283 -11.73 8.32 9.37
C LEU A 283 -12.68 7.46 10.22
N ILE A 284 -12.86 6.19 9.87
CA ILE A 284 -13.62 5.23 10.71
C ILE A 284 -12.92 5.05 12.06
N ASP A 285 -11.62 4.75 12.06
CA ASP A 285 -10.84 4.63 13.30
C ASP A 285 -10.87 5.94 14.11
N MET A 286 -10.84 7.09 13.43
CA MET A 286 -10.98 8.40 14.08
C MET A 286 -12.38 8.62 14.67
N ASN A 287 -13.46 8.16 14.05
CA ASN A 287 -14.79 8.28 14.66
C ASN A 287 -14.87 7.53 15.98
N GLU A 288 -14.31 6.32 16.04
CA GLU A 288 -14.22 5.56 17.30
C GLU A 288 -13.41 6.32 18.35
N LEU A 289 -12.25 6.85 17.98
CA LEU A 289 -11.34 7.55 18.90
C LEU A 289 -11.85 8.92 19.36
N PHE A 290 -12.60 9.62 18.51
CA PHE A 290 -13.06 10.99 18.73
C PHE A 290 -14.56 11.10 19.00
N LYS A 291 -15.27 9.98 19.23
CA LYS A 291 -16.73 9.93 19.50
C LYS A 291 -17.54 10.57 18.36
N ASP A 292 -17.36 10.04 17.15
CA ASP A 292 -18.10 10.38 15.93
C ASP A 292 -17.94 11.83 15.43
N LYS A 293 -16.93 12.56 15.90
CA LYS A 293 -16.67 13.94 15.45
C LYS A 293 -16.38 14.08 13.96
N PHE A 294 -15.96 13.00 13.30
CA PHE A 294 -15.65 12.97 11.87
C PHE A 294 -16.76 12.30 11.04
N ILE A 295 -17.92 12.01 11.62
CA ILE A 295 -18.96 11.20 10.97
C ILE A 295 -19.48 11.83 9.69
N HIS A 296 -19.67 13.16 9.68
CA HIS A 296 -20.11 13.90 8.51
C HIS A 296 -19.08 13.84 7.37
N ILE A 297 -17.80 14.03 7.68
CA ILE A 297 -16.69 13.90 6.71
C ILE A 297 -16.63 12.47 6.17
N THR A 298 -16.80 11.49 7.04
CA THR A 298 -16.75 10.07 6.69
C THR A 298 -17.89 9.70 5.72
N SER A 299 -19.10 10.21 5.97
CA SER A 299 -20.24 10.03 5.09
C SER A 299 -20.01 10.69 3.72
N GLU A 300 -19.53 11.93 3.70
CA GLU A 300 -19.25 12.65 2.45
C GLU A 300 -18.16 11.96 1.63
N LEU A 301 -17.10 11.45 2.28
CA LEU A 301 -16.07 10.66 1.62
C LEU A 301 -16.61 9.36 1.03
N MET A 302 -17.54 8.68 1.72
CA MET A 302 -18.19 7.48 1.18
C MET A 302 -18.92 7.80 -0.14
N ASP A 303 -19.64 8.92 -0.20
CA ASP A 303 -20.35 9.35 -1.42
C ASP A 303 -19.37 9.69 -2.56
N ILE A 304 -18.27 10.38 -2.25
CA ILE A 304 -17.21 10.68 -3.21
C ILE A 304 -16.58 9.39 -3.74
N LYS A 305 -16.21 8.47 -2.84
CA LYS A 305 -15.65 7.15 -3.16
C LYS A 305 -16.59 6.36 -4.08
N GLN A 306 -17.88 6.30 -3.79
CA GLN A 306 -18.86 5.65 -4.66
C GLN A 306 -19.00 6.34 -6.02
N SER A 307 -18.88 7.67 -6.05
CA SER A 307 -18.94 8.45 -7.30
C SER A 307 -17.74 8.12 -8.21
N TRP A 308 -16.53 7.97 -7.65
CA TRP A 308 -15.36 7.50 -8.41
C TRP A 308 -15.53 6.08 -8.96
N GLU A 309 -16.12 5.16 -8.20
CA GLU A 309 -16.41 3.81 -8.71
C GLU A 309 -17.39 3.84 -9.89
N ARG A 310 -18.43 4.68 -9.80
CA ARG A 310 -19.40 4.88 -10.88
C ARG A 310 -18.72 5.49 -12.11
N LEU A 311 -17.87 6.49 -11.91
CA LEU A 311 -17.08 7.11 -12.99
C LEU A 311 -16.22 6.08 -13.72
N TYR A 312 -15.50 5.23 -12.99
CA TYR A 312 -14.71 4.14 -13.59
C TYR A 312 -15.57 3.19 -14.42
N LYS A 313 -16.74 2.78 -13.90
CA LYS A 313 -17.68 1.91 -14.64
C LYS A 313 -18.16 2.58 -15.92
N ILE A 314 -18.52 3.87 -15.86
CA ILE A 314 -18.92 4.66 -17.04
C ILE A 314 -17.79 4.70 -18.06
N ALA A 315 -16.57 5.00 -17.64
CA ALA A 315 -15.41 5.07 -18.53
C ALA A 315 -15.13 3.73 -19.21
N HIS A 316 -15.22 2.62 -18.45
CA HIS A 316 -15.02 1.28 -18.98
C HIS A 316 -16.12 0.87 -19.98
N ILE A 317 -17.37 1.27 -19.74
CA ILE A 317 -18.52 0.88 -20.59
C ILE A 317 -18.63 1.78 -21.82
N LYS A 318 -18.37 3.08 -21.69
CA LYS A 318 -18.62 4.06 -22.75
C LYS A 318 -17.36 4.45 -23.51
N LEU A 319 -16.25 4.70 -22.83
CA LEU A 319 -15.07 5.29 -23.45
C LEU A 319 -14.09 4.25 -24.03
N LEU A 320 -14.06 3.02 -23.50
CA LEU A 320 -13.24 1.96 -24.10
C LEU A 320 -13.78 1.42 -25.43
N LYS A 321 -15.07 1.60 -25.71
CA LYS A 321 -15.69 1.04 -26.92
C LYS A 321 -15.30 1.82 -28.16
N LYS A 322 -14.97 1.12 -29.26
CA LYS A 322 -14.49 1.71 -30.53
C LYS A 322 -15.38 2.83 -31.10
N ASP A 323 -16.66 2.85 -30.79
CA ASP A 323 -17.67 3.82 -31.22
C ASP A 323 -17.87 5.01 -30.27
N SER A 324 -17.08 5.10 -29.18
CA SER A 324 -17.12 6.22 -28.24
C SER A 324 -16.94 7.56 -28.95
N ASN A 325 -17.77 8.55 -28.61
CA ASN A 325 -17.76 9.87 -29.26
C ASN A 325 -17.42 11.00 -28.26
N LEU A 326 -17.35 12.24 -28.76
CA LEU A 326 -17.06 13.41 -27.95
C LEU A 326 -18.11 13.67 -26.86
N SER A 327 -19.39 13.37 -27.09
CA SER A 327 -20.44 13.55 -26.09
C SER A 327 -20.27 12.60 -24.89
N ASP A 328 -19.81 11.37 -25.14
CA ASP A 328 -19.47 10.44 -24.06
C ASP A 328 -18.29 10.98 -23.23
N LEU A 329 -17.27 11.55 -23.87
CA LEU A 329 -16.12 12.14 -23.21
C LEU A 329 -16.51 13.39 -22.40
N GLU A 330 -17.33 14.28 -22.97
CA GLU A 330 -17.86 15.47 -22.28
C GLU A 330 -18.66 15.08 -21.04
N SER A 331 -19.54 14.08 -21.16
CA SER A 331 -20.32 13.56 -20.02
C SER A 331 -19.41 13.00 -18.92
N PHE A 332 -18.38 12.26 -19.30
CA PHE A 332 -17.38 11.76 -18.36
C PHE A 332 -16.62 12.89 -17.67
N ASN A 333 -16.19 13.91 -18.42
CA ASN A 333 -15.46 15.06 -17.89
C ASN A 333 -16.29 15.88 -16.89
N LEU A 334 -17.58 16.09 -17.16
CA LEU A 334 -18.47 16.79 -16.24
C LEU A 334 -18.57 16.07 -14.90
N ILE A 335 -18.76 14.74 -14.94
CA ILE A 335 -18.85 13.92 -13.73
C ILE A 335 -17.50 13.92 -13.00
N MET A 336 -16.39 13.73 -13.72
CA MET A 336 -15.06 13.71 -13.11
C MET A 336 -14.73 15.05 -12.42
N MET A 337 -15.05 16.18 -13.04
CA MET A 337 -14.83 17.50 -12.46
C MET A 337 -15.70 17.76 -11.22
N ASP A 338 -16.97 17.36 -11.23
CA ASP A 338 -17.83 17.44 -10.04
C ASP A 338 -17.20 16.69 -8.87
N ILE A 339 -16.76 15.45 -9.10
CA ILE A 339 -16.17 14.61 -8.07
C ILE A 339 -14.85 15.22 -7.55
N ILE A 340 -13.97 15.70 -8.45
CA ILE A 340 -12.71 16.36 -8.07
C ILE A 340 -12.98 17.58 -7.19
N ASN A 341 -13.97 18.41 -7.54
CA ASN A 341 -14.31 19.60 -6.78
C ASN A 341 -14.83 19.24 -5.39
N ARG A 342 -15.75 18.27 -5.30
CA ARG A 342 -16.28 17.79 -4.01
C ARG A 342 -15.18 17.22 -3.11
N GLU A 343 -14.26 16.45 -3.68
CA GLU A 343 -13.11 15.92 -2.92
C GLU A 343 -12.15 17.03 -2.47
N CYS A 344 -11.93 18.07 -3.28
CA CYS A 344 -11.17 19.25 -2.88
C CYS A 344 -11.82 19.95 -1.68
N VAL A 345 -13.12 20.21 -1.76
CA VAL A 345 -13.90 20.83 -0.68
C VAL A 345 -13.85 19.99 0.60
N LEU A 346 -13.98 18.66 0.51
CA LEU A 346 -13.84 17.75 1.65
C LEU A 346 -12.48 17.93 2.34
N HIS A 347 -11.38 17.93 1.59
CA HIS A 347 -10.04 18.09 2.17
C HIS A 347 -9.80 19.49 2.75
N GLU A 348 -10.33 20.54 2.12
CA GLU A 348 -10.30 21.91 2.66
C GLU A 348 -11.10 22.01 3.97
N ASN A 349 -12.27 21.38 4.03
CA ASN A 349 -13.09 21.30 5.25
C ASN A 349 -12.37 20.56 6.37
N ILE A 350 -11.69 19.45 6.07
CA ILE A 350 -10.85 18.74 7.03
C ILE A 350 -9.78 19.68 7.59
N LEU A 351 -9.05 20.41 6.74
CA LEU A 351 -8.02 21.35 7.18
C LEU A 351 -8.58 22.48 8.02
N PHE A 352 -9.73 23.04 7.62
CA PHE A 352 -10.44 24.06 8.38
C PHE A 352 -10.81 23.55 9.78
N LEU A 353 -11.41 22.36 9.86
CA LEU A 353 -11.79 21.73 11.13
C LEU A 353 -10.58 21.49 12.04
N LEU A 354 -9.46 21.04 11.48
CA LEU A 354 -8.23 20.78 12.23
C LEU A 354 -7.56 22.08 12.72
N GLN A 355 -7.71 23.20 12.01
CA GLN A 355 -7.19 24.50 12.44
C GLN A 355 -8.02 25.13 13.56
N HIS A 356 -9.35 25.01 13.49
CA HIS A 356 -10.26 25.69 14.42
C HIS A 356 -10.62 24.87 15.66
N ASN A 357 -10.42 23.55 15.63
CA ASN A 357 -10.75 22.65 16.75
C ASN A 357 -9.50 22.10 17.49
N TYR A 358 -8.44 22.88 17.67
CA TYR A 358 -7.37 22.50 18.63
C TYR A 358 -7.88 22.34 20.08
N SER A 359 -9.16 22.63 20.37
CA SER A 359 -9.84 22.35 21.63
C SER A 359 -10.37 20.91 21.79
N LEU A 360 -10.00 19.96 20.92
CA LEU A 360 -10.35 18.54 21.02
C LEU A 360 -9.62 17.77 22.14
N GLN A 361 -8.86 18.47 22.99
CA GLN A 361 -8.16 17.96 24.18
C GLN A 361 -9.02 17.94 25.47
N SER A 362 -10.35 18.06 25.38
CA SER A 362 -11.24 17.87 26.55
C SER A 362 -11.81 16.46 26.69
#